data_AF-A0A8T8SWM4-F1
#
_entry.id   AF-A0A8T8SWM4-F1
#
_cell.length_a   1.000
_cell.length_b   1.000
_cell.length_c   1.000
_cell.angle_alpha   90.00
_cell.angle_beta   90.00
_cell.angle_gamma   90.00
#
_symmetry.space_group_name_H-M   'P 1'
#
loop_
_entity.id
_entity.type
_entity.pdbx_description
1 polymer ?
#
loop_
_entity_poly.entity_id
_entity_poly.type
_entity_poly.pdbx_seq_one_letter_code
_entity_poly.pdbx_strand_id
1 'polypeptide(L)'
;MLLPAIQAHSRFFQESSESSSPTLKGCSHSAEDDEDEHRLSEIEATLDKDALRGARVLGQVDRKFVLCVVQLPRTAGQRLPSNNALLLIDQHAADERVRVERLLQEYVQGCRSGKPDCHPLREPTEVELSTGEIEALEKNDVLQRCLQRGGFVLSFRRVETDQDSPGTPFVKLFITSIPSVIKDRLLAERGLLTALIRDFGISTSDERGPSLLSHFGEPSSGQACEESSYSWIGILRTLPRLMLDLIYSRACRGAIMFNDILTQAQCERLVDDVAETAFPFQCAHGRPSMLPLVQIPSRSQPVHPDGVHWQSLL
;
A
#
# COMPACT_ATOMS: atom_id res chain seq x y z
N MET A 1 -15.33 6.44 -5.82
CA MET A 1 -15.48 4.98 -6.05
C MET A 1 -14.22 4.21 -5.63
N LEU A 2 -13.70 4.40 -4.40
CA LEU A 2 -12.37 3.88 -3.94
C LEU A 2 -12.45 3.10 -2.60
N LEU A 3 -13.65 2.64 -2.22
CA LEU A 3 -13.91 1.86 -1.00
C LEU A 3 -14.20 0.37 -1.24
N PRO A 4 -14.81 -0.07 -2.37
CA PRO A 4 -15.08 -1.49 -2.57
C PRO A 4 -13.82 -2.34 -2.75
N ALA A 5 -12.72 -1.81 -3.32
CA ALA A 5 -11.54 -2.61 -3.63
C ALA A 5 -10.77 -3.08 -2.38
N ILE A 6 -10.75 -2.29 -1.31
CA ILE A 6 -10.11 -2.70 -0.03
C ILE A 6 -11.07 -3.58 0.81
N GLN A 7 -12.38 -3.43 0.64
CA GLN A 7 -13.38 -4.24 1.36
C GLN A 7 -13.70 -5.59 0.69
N ALA A 8 -13.48 -5.73 -0.63
CA ALA A 8 -13.83 -6.93 -1.37
C ALA A 8 -12.80 -8.08 -1.26
N HIS A 9 -11.53 -7.80 -0.94
CA HIS A 9 -10.47 -8.80 -1.02
C HIS A 9 -10.13 -9.53 0.30
N SER A 10 -10.90 -9.35 1.37
CA SER A 10 -10.81 -10.21 2.56
C SER A 10 -11.49 -11.58 2.39
N ARG A 11 -11.90 -11.96 1.17
CA ARG A 11 -12.59 -13.23 0.86
C ARG A 11 -11.88 -14.12 -0.17
N PHE A 12 -10.71 -13.75 -0.68
CA PHE A 12 -10.04 -14.48 -1.78
C PHE A 12 -8.76 -15.24 -1.42
N PHE A 13 -8.31 -15.19 -0.17
CA PHE A 13 -7.39 -16.19 0.39
C PHE A 13 -8.13 -16.89 1.53
N GLN A 14 -8.93 -17.90 1.21
CA GLN A 14 -9.55 -18.76 2.23
C GLN A 14 -8.54 -19.80 2.69
N GLU A 15 -8.22 -19.76 3.99
CA GLU A 15 -7.91 -20.96 4.75
C GLU A 15 -9.07 -21.96 4.57
N SER A 16 -8.70 -23.20 4.31
CA SER A 16 -9.56 -24.32 3.94
C SER A 16 -10.70 -24.60 4.94
N SER A 17 -11.97 -24.49 4.48
CA SER A 17 -13.09 -25.36 4.94
C SER A 17 -14.34 -25.28 4.04
N GLU A 18 -14.61 -26.40 3.35
CA GLU A 18 -15.89 -27.00 2.88
C GLU A 18 -17.12 -26.20 2.37
N SER A 19 -17.41 -26.45 1.08
CA SER A 19 -18.67 -26.93 0.48
C SER A 19 -19.79 -25.99 -0.04
N SER A 20 -20.16 -26.29 -1.30
CA SER A 20 -21.46 -26.17 -2.00
C SER A 20 -21.81 -24.90 -2.83
N SER A 21 -22.04 -25.15 -4.13
CA SER A 21 -22.48 -24.22 -5.21
C SER A 21 -23.98 -23.85 -5.12
N PRO A 22 -24.49 -22.89 -5.92
CA PRO A 22 -24.97 -23.26 -7.27
C PRO A 22 -24.67 -22.27 -8.41
N THR A 23 -24.81 -22.84 -9.61
CA THR A 23 -24.50 -22.41 -10.98
C THR A 23 -25.44 -21.38 -11.59
N LEU A 24 -24.92 -20.51 -12.47
CA LEU A 24 -25.67 -19.86 -13.55
C LEU A 24 -24.86 -19.90 -14.86
N LYS A 25 -25.51 -20.37 -15.93
CA LYS A 25 -24.98 -20.64 -17.28
C LYS A 25 -25.13 -19.45 -18.24
N GLY A 26 -24.19 -19.33 -19.17
CA GLY A 26 -24.32 -18.68 -20.49
C GLY A 26 -23.05 -17.89 -20.83
N CYS A 27 -22.42 -17.94 -22.00
CA CYS A 27 -22.66 -18.66 -23.25
C CYS A 27 -21.31 -18.69 -24.03
N SER A 28 -21.09 -19.79 -24.74
CA SER A 28 -20.04 -20.13 -25.72
C SER A 28 -19.10 -19.03 -26.25
N HIS A 29 -17.80 -19.17 -25.95
CA HIS A 29 -16.67 -18.88 -26.85
C HIS A 29 -15.57 -19.94 -26.63
N SER A 30 -14.90 -20.34 -27.72
CA SER A 30 -13.73 -21.25 -27.86
C SER A 30 -13.23 -22.07 -26.65
N ALA A 31 -13.37 -23.39 -26.74
CA ALA A 31 -12.94 -24.39 -25.74
C ALA A 31 -11.41 -24.62 -25.63
N GLU A 32 -10.59 -23.67 -26.07
CA GLU A 32 -9.11 -23.71 -25.91
C GLU A 32 -8.61 -22.64 -24.93
N ASP A 33 -9.43 -21.62 -24.59
CA ASP A 33 -9.06 -20.53 -23.69
C ASP A 33 -9.37 -20.84 -22.21
N ASP A 34 -10.38 -21.68 -21.93
CA ASP A 34 -10.85 -21.99 -20.57
C ASP A 34 -9.82 -22.79 -19.75
N GLU A 35 -9.00 -23.64 -20.38
CA GLU A 35 -8.01 -24.47 -19.67
C GLU A 35 -6.80 -23.65 -19.19
N ASP A 36 -6.32 -22.70 -20.00
CA ASP A 36 -5.18 -21.86 -19.65
C ASP A 36 -5.54 -20.82 -18.58
N GLU A 37 -6.76 -20.25 -18.64
CA GLU A 37 -7.26 -19.32 -17.63
C GLU A 37 -7.45 -20.01 -16.26
N HIS A 38 -7.93 -21.27 -16.25
CA HIS A 38 -8.00 -22.08 -15.04
C HIS A 38 -6.61 -22.43 -14.47
N ARG A 39 -5.63 -22.72 -15.32
CA ARG A 39 -4.27 -23.05 -14.86
C ARG A 39 -3.51 -21.84 -14.32
N LEU A 40 -3.68 -20.68 -14.94
CA LEU A 40 -3.08 -19.42 -14.46
C LEU A 40 -3.66 -19.04 -13.08
N SER A 41 -4.97 -19.16 -12.90
CA SER A 41 -5.62 -18.89 -11.61
C SER A 41 -5.23 -19.89 -10.52
N GLU A 42 -5.01 -21.17 -10.85
CA GLU A 42 -4.45 -22.16 -9.91
C GLU A 42 -3.01 -21.81 -9.47
N ILE A 43 -2.19 -21.29 -10.40
CA ILE A 43 -0.81 -20.87 -10.08
C ILE A 43 -0.83 -19.60 -9.20
N GLU A 44 -1.69 -18.62 -9.52
CA GLU A 44 -1.87 -17.43 -8.68
C GLU A 44 -2.29 -17.78 -7.25
N ALA A 45 -3.18 -18.76 -7.09
CA ALA A 45 -3.64 -19.22 -5.78
C ALA A 45 -2.56 -19.99 -4.97
N THR A 46 -1.49 -20.47 -5.61
CA THR A 46 -0.40 -21.23 -4.96
C THR A 46 0.86 -20.42 -4.69
N LEU A 47 0.97 -19.19 -5.21
CA LEU A 47 2.11 -18.32 -4.91
C LEU A 47 2.02 -17.79 -3.48
N ASP A 48 2.91 -18.27 -2.60
CA ASP A 48 3.08 -17.75 -1.25
C ASP A 48 4.35 -16.90 -1.12
N LYS A 49 4.47 -16.22 0.03
CA LYS A 49 5.58 -15.30 0.30
C LYS A 49 6.94 -16.02 0.33
N ASP A 50 6.97 -17.29 0.72
CA ASP A 50 8.20 -18.09 0.77
C ASP A 50 8.67 -18.49 -0.64
N ALA A 51 7.76 -18.71 -1.58
CA ALA A 51 8.07 -18.91 -2.99
C ALA A 51 8.80 -17.71 -3.60
N LEU A 52 8.44 -16.48 -3.20
CA LEU A 52 9.14 -15.26 -3.61
C LEU A 52 10.53 -15.13 -2.98
N ARG A 53 10.69 -15.49 -1.69
CA ARG A 53 12.02 -15.50 -1.04
C ARG A 53 12.99 -16.47 -1.68
N GLY A 54 12.48 -17.56 -2.22
CA GLY A 54 13.26 -18.55 -2.98
C GLY A 54 13.40 -18.25 -4.47
N ALA A 55 12.96 -17.07 -4.93
CA ALA A 55 12.94 -16.74 -6.34
C ALA A 55 14.35 -16.64 -6.93
N ARG A 56 14.57 -17.30 -8.07
CA ARG A 56 15.79 -17.12 -8.87
C ARG A 56 15.52 -16.10 -9.96
N VAL A 57 16.09 -14.91 -9.81
CA VAL A 57 15.96 -13.82 -10.79
C VAL A 57 16.72 -14.14 -12.08
N LEU A 58 16.02 -14.12 -13.22
CA LEU A 58 16.61 -14.31 -14.55
C LEU A 58 17.16 -13.00 -15.13
N GLY A 59 16.52 -11.89 -14.80
CA GLY A 59 16.90 -10.56 -15.25
C GLY A 59 15.70 -9.70 -15.63
N GLN A 60 16.00 -8.53 -16.18
CA GLN A 60 15.00 -7.56 -16.61
C GLN A 60 14.47 -7.88 -18.02
N VAL A 61 13.17 -7.71 -18.23
CA VAL A 61 12.48 -7.87 -19.52
C VAL A 61 11.77 -6.57 -19.91
N ASP A 62 11.94 -6.16 -21.16
CA ASP A 62 11.35 -4.93 -21.75
C ASP A 62 11.60 -3.64 -20.94
N ARG A 63 12.60 -3.63 -20.05
CA ARG A 63 12.86 -2.51 -19.10
C ARG A 63 11.63 -2.12 -18.24
N LYS A 64 10.72 -3.07 -18.04
CA LYS A 64 9.47 -2.86 -17.28
C LYS A 64 9.23 -3.98 -16.27
N PHE A 65 9.76 -5.16 -16.54
CA PHE A 65 9.48 -6.33 -15.74
C PHE A 65 10.75 -6.99 -15.25
N VAL A 66 10.65 -7.67 -14.10
CA VAL A 66 11.66 -8.59 -13.62
C VAL A 66 11.12 -10.01 -13.80
N LEU A 67 11.89 -10.86 -14.48
CA LEU A 67 11.53 -12.25 -14.74
C LEU A 67 12.23 -13.15 -13.73
N CYS A 68 11.47 -14.01 -13.05
CA CYS A 68 11.98 -14.91 -12.02
C CYS A 68 11.50 -16.35 -12.23
N VAL A 69 12.24 -17.31 -11.67
CA VAL A 69 11.74 -18.67 -11.47
C VAL A 69 11.48 -18.88 -9.99
N VAL A 70 10.25 -19.26 -9.65
CA VAL A 70 9.81 -19.52 -8.27
C VAL A 70 9.44 -20.99 -8.10
N GLN A 71 9.58 -21.50 -6.88
CA GLN A 71 9.12 -22.83 -6.51
C GLN A 71 7.72 -22.72 -5.89
N LEU A 72 6.74 -23.33 -6.53
CA LEU A 72 5.38 -23.43 -6.03
C LEU A 72 5.30 -24.50 -4.93
N PRO A 73 4.45 -24.30 -3.90
CA PRO A 73 4.12 -25.33 -2.93
C PRO A 73 3.60 -26.60 -3.61
N ARG A 74 3.92 -27.77 -3.06
CA ARG A 74 3.36 -29.05 -3.53
C ARG A 74 1.94 -29.21 -3.02
N THR A 75 0.96 -29.19 -3.91
CA THR A 75 -0.41 -29.59 -3.60
C THR A 75 -0.54 -31.12 -3.63
N ALA A 76 -1.22 -31.68 -2.62
CA ALA A 76 -1.49 -33.11 -2.56
C ALA A 76 -2.32 -33.54 -3.80
N GLY A 77 -1.73 -34.36 -4.67
CA GLY A 77 -2.35 -34.83 -5.91
C GLY A 77 -1.71 -34.34 -7.22
N GLN A 78 -0.67 -33.50 -7.17
CA GLN A 78 0.05 -33.07 -8.38
C GLN A 78 0.73 -34.24 -9.09
N ARG A 79 0.37 -34.45 -10.37
CA ARG A 79 0.96 -35.46 -11.27
C ARG A 79 2.25 -35.00 -11.96
N LEU A 80 2.52 -33.69 -11.98
CA LEU A 80 3.69 -33.13 -12.67
C LEU A 80 4.95 -33.23 -11.79
N PRO A 81 6.12 -33.58 -12.39
CA PRO A 81 7.37 -33.77 -11.65
C PRO A 81 8.02 -32.47 -11.15
N SER A 82 7.48 -31.30 -11.53
CA SER A 82 7.95 -29.98 -11.10
C SER A 82 6.89 -29.10 -10.53
N ASN A 83 7.39 -28.25 -9.65
CA ASN A 83 6.66 -27.16 -9.07
C ASN A 83 7.27 -25.80 -9.41
N ASN A 84 8.11 -25.68 -10.44
CA ASN A 84 8.66 -24.38 -10.79
C ASN A 84 7.68 -23.59 -11.65
N ALA A 85 7.59 -22.28 -11.44
CA ALA A 85 6.86 -21.38 -12.32
C ALA A 85 7.75 -20.22 -12.77
N LEU A 86 7.53 -19.77 -13.99
CA LEU A 86 8.06 -18.52 -14.50
C LEU A 86 7.14 -17.38 -14.04
N LEU A 87 7.69 -16.41 -13.31
CA LEU A 87 6.95 -15.29 -12.73
C LEU A 87 7.45 -13.98 -13.34
N LEU A 88 6.53 -13.17 -13.85
CA LEU A 88 6.80 -11.82 -14.33
C LEU A 88 6.34 -10.81 -13.26
N ILE A 89 7.24 -9.92 -12.85
CA ILE A 89 6.97 -8.92 -11.80
C ILE A 89 7.03 -7.54 -12.44
N ASP A 90 6.00 -6.71 -12.28
CA ASP A 90 6.02 -5.31 -12.69
C ASP A 90 7.00 -4.53 -11.78
N GLN A 91 8.09 -4.03 -12.35
CA GLN A 91 9.17 -3.41 -11.59
C GLN A 91 8.72 -2.13 -10.88
N HIS A 92 7.82 -1.37 -11.50
CA HIS A 92 7.32 -0.12 -10.95
C HIS A 92 6.34 -0.40 -9.82
N ALA A 93 5.38 -1.31 -10.05
CA ALA A 93 4.39 -1.68 -9.05
C ALA A 93 5.02 -2.34 -7.82
N ALA A 94 6.03 -3.20 -8.02
CA ALA A 94 6.76 -3.85 -6.93
C ALA A 94 7.53 -2.83 -6.08
N ASP A 95 8.28 -1.93 -6.71
CA ASP A 95 9.06 -0.93 -5.95
C ASP A 95 8.14 0.10 -5.27
N GLU A 96 7.05 0.50 -5.93
CA GLU A 96 6.03 1.35 -5.30
C GLU A 96 5.44 0.68 -4.04
N ARG A 97 5.14 -0.63 -4.10
CA ARG A 97 4.66 -1.41 -2.95
C ARG A 97 5.66 -1.43 -1.80
N VAL A 98 6.93 -1.75 -2.07
CA VAL A 98 8.02 -1.71 -1.08
C VAL A 98 8.09 -0.32 -0.42
N ARG A 99 8.05 0.74 -1.22
CA ARG A 99 8.16 2.12 -0.73
C ARG A 99 6.95 2.53 0.10
N VAL A 100 5.73 2.21 -0.33
CA VAL A 100 4.51 2.53 0.41
C VAL A 100 4.53 1.92 1.80
N GLU A 101 4.84 0.62 1.89
CA GLU A 101 4.83 -0.07 3.17
C GLU A 101 5.91 0.44 4.11
N ARG A 102 7.12 0.69 3.59
CA ARG A 102 8.18 1.31 4.37
C ARG A 102 7.76 2.68 4.92
N LEU A 103 7.20 3.55 4.08
CA LEU A 103 6.77 4.89 4.50
C LEU A 103 5.67 4.82 5.55
N LEU A 104 4.70 3.90 5.40
CA LEU A 104 3.65 3.70 6.39
C LEU A 104 4.20 3.14 7.70
N GLN A 105 5.08 2.14 7.64
CA GLN A 105 5.72 1.57 8.81
C GLN A 105 6.52 2.62 9.59
N GLU A 106 7.38 3.38 8.91
CA GLU A 106 8.17 4.47 9.51
C GLU A 106 7.27 5.54 10.13
N TYR A 107 6.25 5.99 9.39
CA TYR A 107 5.30 6.98 9.89
C TYR A 107 4.56 6.50 11.14
N VAL A 108 3.99 5.28 11.10
CA VAL A 108 3.25 4.71 12.23
C VAL A 108 4.14 4.51 13.45
N GLN A 109 5.38 4.02 13.26
CA GLN A 109 6.32 3.85 14.37
C GLN A 109 6.71 5.19 15.00
N GLY A 110 6.92 6.22 14.17
CA GLY A 110 7.12 7.59 14.64
C GLY A 110 5.94 8.08 15.49
N CYS A 111 4.71 7.92 14.99
CA CYS A 111 3.49 8.29 15.74
C CYS A 111 3.37 7.53 17.07
N ARG A 112 3.60 6.21 17.07
CA ARG A 112 3.54 5.34 18.27
C ARG A 112 4.52 5.76 19.34
N SER A 113 5.75 6.10 18.94
CA SER A 113 6.79 6.57 19.85
C SER A 113 6.55 8.00 20.35
N GLY A 114 5.51 8.70 19.84
CA GLY A 114 5.24 10.11 20.12
C GLY A 114 6.26 11.06 19.48
N LYS A 115 7.08 10.57 18.54
CA LYS A 115 8.11 11.33 17.83
C LYS A 115 8.00 11.10 16.31
N PRO A 116 6.88 11.47 15.67
CA PRO A 116 6.76 11.41 14.22
C PRO A 116 7.83 12.30 13.56
N ASP A 117 8.39 11.86 12.43
CA ASP A 117 9.26 12.72 11.62
C ASP A 117 8.45 13.89 11.06
N CYS A 118 8.85 15.09 11.44
CA CYS A 118 8.11 16.33 11.22
C CYS A 118 8.96 17.37 10.50
N HIS A 119 8.31 18.09 9.60
CA HIS A 119 8.86 19.23 8.91
C HIS A 119 8.31 20.53 9.51
N PRO A 120 9.13 21.32 10.22
CA PRO A 120 8.71 22.64 10.70
C PRO A 120 8.52 23.58 9.53
N LEU A 121 7.41 24.31 9.53
CA LEU A 121 7.10 25.29 8.51
C LEU A 121 7.92 26.57 8.76
N ARG A 122 8.39 27.21 7.68
CA ARG A 122 9.16 28.47 7.78
C ARG A 122 8.35 29.57 8.45
N GLU A 123 7.06 29.62 8.10
CA GLU A 123 6.07 30.50 8.70
C GLU A 123 4.83 29.67 9.05
N PRO A 124 4.11 29.98 10.14
CA PRO A 124 2.86 29.31 10.46
C PRO A 124 1.84 29.46 9.32
N THR A 125 1.33 28.34 8.81
CA THR A 125 0.34 28.34 7.72
C THR A 125 -1.07 28.40 8.29
N GLU A 126 -1.85 29.41 7.91
CA GLU A 126 -3.27 29.50 8.26
C GLU A 126 -4.07 28.38 7.59
N VAL A 127 -4.95 27.74 8.36
CA VAL A 127 -5.91 26.76 7.85
C VAL A 127 -7.24 27.48 7.65
N GLU A 128 -7.72 27.50 6.41
CA GLU A 128 -8.93 28.26 6.01
C GLU A 128 -10.21 27.51 6.40
N LEU A 129 -10.50 27.50 7.71
CA LEU A 129 -11.69 26.93 8.32
C LEU A 129 -12.66 28.03 8.76
N SER A 130 -13.95 27.72 8.75
CA SER A 130 -14.98 28.58 9.35
C SER A 130 -14.85 28.62 10.87
N THR A 131 -15.41 29.64 11.52
CA THR A 131 -15.41 29.77 12.99
C THR A 131 -16.00 28.54 13.68
N GLY A 132 -17.11 27.99 13.15
CA GLY A 132 -17.73 26.78 13.69
C GLY A 132 -16.85 25.53 13.55
N GLU A 133 -16.11 25.39 12.45
CA GLU A 133 -15.15 24.29 12.28
C GLU A 133 -13.98 24.39 13.26
N ILE A 134 -13.46 25.60 13.50
CA ILE A 134 -12.37 25.85 14.46
C ILE A 134 -12.84 25.54 15.88
N GLU A 135 -14.02 26.02 16.28
CA GLU A 135 -14.58 25.74 17.60
C GLU A 135 -14.85 24.24 17.80
N ALA A 136 -15.35 23.54 16.78
CA ALA A 136 -15.57 22.10 16.85
C ALA A 136 -14.24 21.34 17.01
N LEU A 137 -13.19 21.77 16.31
CA LEU A 137 -11.85 21.19 16.42
C LEU A 137 -11.25 21.46 17.80
N GLU A 138 -11.35 22.69 18.30
CA GLU A 138 -10.85 23.11 19.62
C GLU A 138 -11.53 22.36 20.78
N LYS A 139 -12.80 21.95 20.61
CA LYS A 139 -13.55 21.15 21.59
C LYS A 139 -13.34 19.63 21.44
N ASN A 140 -12.74 19.17 20.35
CA ASN A 140 -12.57 17.74 20.06
C ASN A 140 -11.15 17.26 20.43
N ASP A 141 -11.00 16.78 21.66
CA ASP A 141 -9.72 16.28 22.19
C ASP A 141 -9.17 15.07 21.42
N VAL A 142 -10.04 14.23 20.85
CA VAL A 142 -9.63 13.06 20.07
C VAL A 142 -8.99 13.51 18.76
N LEU A 143 -9.65 14.41 18.03
CA LEU A 143 -9.14 14.96 16.78
C LEU A 143 -7.81 15.71 16.99
N GLN A 144 -7.73 16.54 18.02
CA GLN A 144 -6.48 17.26 18.34
C GLN A 144 -5.33 16.30 18.63
N ARG A 145 -5.56 15.26 19.44
CA ARG A 145 -4.53 14.25 19.69
C ARG A 145 -4.18 13.44 18.45
N CYS A 146 -5.15 13.10 17.60
CA CYS A 146 -4.90 12.43 16.32
C CYS A 146 -3.98 13.26 15.43
N LEU A 147 -4.26 14.56 15.32
CA LEU A 147 -3.43 15.49 14.55
C LEU A 147 -2.03 15.64 15.17
N GLN A 148 -1.95 15.87 16.48
CA GLN A 148 -0.67 16.02 17.19
C GLN A 148 0.21 14.78 17.08
N ARG A 149 -0.34 13.59 17.38
CA ARG A 149 0.38 12.32 17.23
C ARG A 149 0.69 11.98 15.78
N GLY A 150 -0.17 12.42 14.87
CA GLY A 150 0.06 12.32 13.43
C GLY A 150 1.16 13.25 12.92
N GLY A 151 1.72 14.15 13.75
CA GLY A 151 2.82 15.05 13.38
C GLY A 151 2.41 16.47 12.96
N PHE A 152 1.18 16.89 13.27
CA PHE A 152 0.71 18.26 13.07
C PHE A 152 0.82 19.06 14.37
N VAL A 153 1.44 20.24 14.32
CA VAL A 153 1.49 21.15 15.49
C VAL A 153 0.55 22.33 15.27
N LEU A 154 -0.54 22.34 16.03
CA LEU A 154 -1.61 23.32 15.96
C LEU A 154 -1.32 24.54 16.84
N SER A 155 -1.71 25.72 16.36
CA SER A 155 -1.65 26.99 17.10
C SER A 155 -2.93 27.77 16.86
N PHE A 156 -3.77 27.86 17.89
CA PHE A 156 -4.96 28.71 17.87
C PHE A 156 -4.57 30.13 18.29
N ARG A 157 -4.98 31.13 17.51
CA ARG A 157 -4.72 32.54 17.80
C ARG A 157 -6.01 33.32 17.80
N ARG A 158 -6.29 34.01 18.91
CA ARG A 158 -7.40 34.96 19.00
C ARG A 158 -7.02 36.23 18.25
N VAL A 159 -7.88 36.67 17.35
CA VAL A 159 -7.76 37.94 16.65
C VAL A 159 -8.79 38.88 17.25
N GLU A 160 -8.29 39.92 17.91
CA GLU A 160 -9.10 41.04 18.37
C GLU A 160 -9.42 41.92 17.16
N THR A 161 -10.65 42.40 17.08
CA THR A 161 -11.09 43.32 16.03
C THR A 161 -10.69 44.74 16.43
N ASP A 162 -10.12 45.50 15.49
CA ASP A 162 -9.75 46.89 15.73
C ASP A 162 -10.98 47.73 16.13
N GLN A 163 -10.73 48.79 16.91
CA GLN A 163 -11.78 49.68 17.42
C GLN A 163 -12.65 50.32 16.31
N ASP A 164 -12.15 50.35 15.07
CA ASP A 164 -12.81 50.94 13.90
C ASP A 164 -13.67 49.94 13.07
N SER A 165 -13.77 48.67 13.47
CA SER A 165 -14.66 47.70 12.84
C SER A 165 -15.34 46.81 13.89
N PRO A 166 -16.68 46.92 14.07
CA PRO A 166 -17.43 46.19 15.08
C PRO A 166 -17.63 44.72 14.65
N GLY A 167 -16.55 43.97 14.57
CA GLY A 167 -16.58 42.51 14.43
C GLY A 167 -16.48 41.86 15.79
N THR A 168 -17.07 40.68 15.95
CA THR A 168 -16.84 39.85 17.13
C THR A 168 -15.43 39.26 17.08
N PRO A 169 -14.71 39.16 18.21
CA PRO A 169 -13.43 38.48 18.25
C PRO A 169 -13.58 37.04 17.75
N PHE A 170 -12.63 36.57 16.97
CA PHE A 170 -12.66 35.22 16.40
C PHE A 170 -11.30 34.54 16.52
N VAL A 171 -11.30 33.21 16.44
CA VAL A 171 -10.10 32.38 16.53
C VAL A 171 -9.69 31.96 15.13
N LYS A 172 -8.39 32.00 14.85
CA LYS A 172 -7.78 31.41 13.67
C LYS A 172 -6.92 30.20 14.05
N LEU A 173 -6.88 29.19 13.18
CA LEU A 173 -6.02 28.02 13.32
C LEU A 173 -4.81 28.16 12.40
N PHE A 174 -3.62 28.00 12.98
CA PHE A 174 -2.36 27.91 12.26
C PHE A 174 -1.70 26.55 12.50
N ILE A 175 -1.03 26.03 11.49
CA ILE A 175 -0.15 24.88 11.59
C ILE A 175 1.30 25.37 11.55
N THR A 176 2.12 24.89 12.46
CA THR A 176 3.54 25.26 12.56
C THR A 176 4.50 24.14 12.16
N SER A 177 4.01 22.91 12.14
CA SER A 177 4.75 21.72 11.69
C SER A 177 3.80 20.71 11.11
N ILE A 178 4.28 19.98 10.09
CA ILE A 178 3.53 18.95 9.35
C ILE A 178 4.36 17.66 9.28
N PRO A 179 3.76 16.50 9.00
CA PRO A 179 4.51 15.25 8.88
C PRO A 179 5.45 15.29 7.67
N SER A 180 6.73 14.99 7.87
CA SER A 180 7.75 14.98 6.81
C SER A 180 7.39 14.06 5.66
N VAL A 181 6.63 12.98 5.93
CA VAL A 181 6.19 12.01 4.93
C VAL A 181 5.33 12.65 3.82
N ILE A 182 4.54 13.69 4.10
CA ILE A 182 3.65 14.32 3.10
C ILE A 182 4.06 15.74 2.67
N LYS A 183 5.19 16.25 3.18
CA LYS A 183 5.56 17.67 3.07
C LYS A 183 5.58 18.22 1.64
N ASP A 184 6.12 17.49 0.67
CA ASP A 184 6.41 18.05 -0.66
C ASP A 184 5.13 18.39 -1.44
N ARG A 185 4.13 17.50 -1.41
CA ARG A 185 2.80 17.75 -2.00
C ARG A 185 2.06 18.83 -1.21
N LEU A 186 2.07 18.73 0.12
CA LEU A 186 1.32 19.63 0.99
C LEU A 186 1.77 21.09 0.85
N LEU A 187 3.06 21.32 0.63
CA LEU A 187 3.63 22.64 0.40
C LEU A 187 3.45 23.15 -1.04
N ALA A 188 3.35 22.24 -2.02
CA ALA A 188 3.19 22.60 -3.43
C ALA A 188 1.74 22.98 -3.80
N GLU A 189 0.75 22.38 -3.13
CA GLU A 189 -0.67 22.51 -3.50
C GLU A 189 -1.44 23.37 -2.50
N ARG A 190 -1.91 24.54 -2.96
CA ARG A 190 -2.72 25.45 -2.14
C ARG A 190 -4.03 24.78 -1.70
N GLY A 191 -4.44 25.01 -0.46
CA GLY A 191 -5.68 24.48 0.11
C GLY A 191 -5.63 23.01 0.52
N LEU A 192 -4.59 22.26 0.13
CA LEU A 192 -4.47 20.84 0.44
C LEU A 192 -4.34 20.57 1.96
N LEU A 193 -3.62 21.44 2.68
CA LEU A 193 -3.56 21.38 4.15
C LEU A 193 -4.96 21.53 4.77
N THR A 194 -5.73 22.51 4.33
CA THR A 194 -7.10 22.73 4.81
C THR A 194 -8.00 21.53 4.51
N ALA A 195 -7.91 20.97 3.30
CA ALA A 195 -8.64 19.76 2.95
C ALA A 195 -8.25 18.57 3.84
N LEU A 196 -6.96 18.43 4.16
CA LEU A 196 -6.46 17.36 5.03
C LEU A 196 -6.95 17.49 6.46
N ILE A 197 -6.92 18.69 7.05
CA ILE A 197 -7.46 18.92 8.40
C ILE A 197 -8.96 18.61 8.46
N ARG A 198 -9.73 18.96 7.42
CA ARG A 198 -11.15 18.57 7.29
C ARG A 198 -11.33 17.06 7.18
N ASP A 199 -10.52 16.38 6.37
CA ASP A 199 -10.56 14.92 6.20
C ASP A 199 -10.21 14.18 7.50
N PHE A 200 -9.28 14.71 8.30
CA PHE A 200 -9.04 14.25 9.67
C PHE A 200 -10.30 14.42 10.53
N GLY A 201 -10.94 15.58 10.52
CA GLY A 201 -12.17 15.82 11.28
C GLY A 201 -13.29 14.83 10.95
N ILE A 202 -13.45 14.49 9.66
CA ILE A 202 -14.42 13.49 9.19
C ILE A 202 -13.98 12.08 9.59
N SER A 203 -12.70 11.73 9.40
CA SER A 203 -12.19 10.37 9.61
C SER A 203 -12.08 9.98 11.08
N THR A 204 -11.97 10.95 11.98
CA THR A 204 -11.95 10.74 13.43
C THR A 204 -13.31 10.91 14.09
N SER A 205 -14.41 10.99 13.33
CA SER A 205 -15.74 10.95 13.92
C SER A 205 -15.98 9.59 14.58
N ASP A 206 -16.76 9.58 15.65
CA ASP A 206 -17.22 8.36 16.32
C ASP A 206 -16.06 7.44 16.76
N GLU A 207 -16.24 6.13 16.67
CA GLU A 207 -15.28 5.11 17.11
C GLU A 207 -13.96 5.05 16.31
N ARG A 208 -13.88 5.74 15.16
CA ARG A 208 -12.67 5.73 14.32
C ARG A 208 -11.55 6.58 14.91
N GLY A 209 -11.89 7.67 15.59
CA GLY A 209 -10.91 8.52 16.26
C GLY A 209 -10.10 7.77 17.33
N PRO A 210 -10.75 7.13 18.32
CA PRO A 210 -10.07 6.27 19.30
C PRO A 210 -9.26 5.14 18.65
N SER A 211 -9.77 4.53 17.58
CA SER A 211 -9.02 3.50 16.85
C SER A 211 -7.78 4.05 16.13
N LEU A 212 -7.81 5.28 15.61
CA LEU A 212 -6.63 5.91 15.03
C LEU A 212 -5.58 6.22 16.12
N LEU A 213 -6.01 6.71 17.29
CA LEU A 213 -5.13 6.95 18.43
C LEU A 213 -4.46 5.68 18.93
N SER A 214 -5.17 4.55 18.98
CA SER A 214 -4.57 3.28 19.38
C SER A 214 -3.49 2.82 18.39
N HIS A 215 -3.70 3.02 17.09
CA HIS A 215 -2.65 2.78 16.10
C HIS A 215 -1.46 3.74 16.25
N PHE A 216 -1.68 4.97 16.73
CA PHE A 216 -0.65 5.94 17.11
C PHE A 216 -0.09 5.75 18.53
N GLY A 217 -0.30 4.58 19.14
CA GLY A 217 0.37 4.19 20.38
C GLY A 217 -0.25 4.78 21.64
N GLU A 218 -1.47 5.31 21.58
CA GLU A 218 -2.22 5.55 22.81
C GLU A 218 -2.80 4.24 23.33
N PRO A 219 -2.60 3.91 24.62
CA PRO A 219 -3.11 2.68 25.17
C PRO A 219 -4.65 2.72 25.18
N SER A 220 -5.27 1.87 24.36
CA SER A 220 -6.58 1.31 24.68
C SER A 220 -6.38 0.33 25.84
N SER A 221 -6.45 0.83 27.07
CA SER A 221 -6.52 0.03 28.31
C SER A 221 -5.84 -1.34 28.28
N GLY A 222 -4.51 -1.38 28.48
CA GLY A 222 -3.87 -2.51 29.16
C GLY A 222 -3.44 -3.74 28.36
N GLN A 223 -3.13 -3.66 27.07
CA GLN A 223 -2.47 -4.76 26.36
C GLN A 223 -1.17 -4.32 25.68
N ALA A 224 -0.05 -4.89 26.14
CA ALA A 224 1.20 -4.90 25.41
C ALA A 224 1.02 -5.85 24.21
N CYS A 225 0.75 -5.29 23.03
CA CYS A 225 0.73 -6.07 21.80
C CYS A 225 2.17 -6.36 21.38
N GLU A 226 2.45 -7.62 21.04
CA GLU A 226 3.68 -8.01 20.36
C GLU A 226 3.85 -7.15 19.09
N GLU A 227 5.04 -6.54 18.93
CA GLU A 227 5.40 -5.77 17.73
C GLU A 227 5.52 -6.74 16.54
N SER A 228 4.40 -7.04 15.90
CA SER A 228 4.39 -7.64 14.57
C SER A 228 4.94 -6.63 13.56
N SER A 229 5.75 -7.10 12.61
CA SER A 229 6.30 -6.29 11.50
C SER A 229 5.20 -5.63 10.65
N TYR A 230 3.98 -6.18 10.71
CA TYR A 230 2.81 -5.72 9.96
C TYR A 230 1.79 -4.99 10.83
N SER A 231 2.16 -4.60 12.05
CA SER A 231 1.28 -3.87 12.98
C SER A 231 0.79 -2.52 12.43
N TRP A 232 1.42 -1.98 11.39
CA TRP A 232 0.98 -0.76 10.70
C TRP A 232 -0.27 -0.97 9.84
N ILE A 233 -0.59 -2.20 9.41
CA ILE A 233 -1.71 -2.49 8.49
C ILE A 233 -3.05 -1.98 9.02
N GLY A 234 -3.27 -2.06 10.34
CA GLY A 234 -4.52 -1.61 10.97
C GLY A 234 -4.85 -0.15 10.65
N ILE A 235 -3.82 0.69 10.45
CA ILE A 235 -4.00 2.11 10.16
C ILE A 235 -4.68 2.37 8.81
N LEU A 236 -4.60 1.44 7.85
CA LEU A 236 -5.20 1.60 6.52
C LEU A 236 -6.73 1.81 6.57
N ARG A 237 -7.38 1.41 7.67
CA ARG A 237 -8.83 1.54 7.86
C ARG A 237 -9.24 2.85 8.53
N THR A 238 -8.31 3.51 9.21
CA THR A 238 -8.59 4.64 10.12
C THR A 238 -7.88 5.92 9.71
N LEU A 239 -6.74 5.82 9.02
CA LEU A 239 -6.03 6.99 8.51
C LEU A 239 -6.89 7.72 7.47
N PRO A 240 -6.94 9.06 7.52
CA PRO A 240 -7.66 9.83 6.51
C PRO A 240 -7.19 9.49 5.10
N ARG A 241 -8.14 9.43 4.16
CA ARG A 241 -7.85 9.02 2.78
C ARG A 241 -6.84 9.94 2.13
N LEU A 242 -6.97 11.24 2.36
CA LEU A 242 -6.07 12.21 1.79
C LEU A 242 -4.64 12.03 2.33
N MET A 243 -4.47 11.61 3.59
CA MET A 243 -3.15 11.28 4.13
C MET A 243 -2.56 10.06 3.43
N LEU A 244 -3.35 8.98 3.24
CA LEU A 244 -2.91 7.79 2.51
C LEU A 244 -2.53 8.11 1.06
N ASP A 245 -3.35 8.89 0.36
CA ASP A 245 -3.11 9.28 -1.04
C ASP A 245 -1.84 10.11 -1.19
N LEU A 246 -1.51 10.97 -0.20
CA LEU A 246 -0.27 11.73 -0.19
C LEU A 246 0.95 10.83 0.03
N ILE A 247 0.84 9.80 0.89
CA ILE A 247 1.89 8.79 1.09
C ILE A 247 2.08 7.96 -0.20
N TYR A 248 1.00 7.51 -0.83
CA TYR A 248 1.05 6.80 -2.11
C TYR A 248 1.69 7.67 -3.20
N SER A 249 1.31 8.95 -3.29
CA SER A 249 1.94 9.85 -4.26
C SER A 249 3.44 10.05 -4.00
N ARG A 250 3.91 10.01 -2.76
CA ARG A 250 5.35 10.06 -2.45
C ARG A 250 6.06 8.77 -2.84
N ALA A 251 5.44 7.63 -2.59
CA ALA A 251 5.97 6.33 -2.97
C ALA A 251 6.05 6.15 -4.50
N CYS A 252 5.09 6.70 -5.26
CA CYS A 252 5.14 6.65 -6.72
C CYS A 252 6.29 7.49 -7.30
N ARG A 253 6.50 8.70 -6.79
CA ARG A 253 7.46 9.69 -7.36
C ARG A 253 8.94 9.34 -7.31
N GLY A 254 9.33 8.33 -6.53
CA GLY A 254 10.72 7.87 -6.54
C GLY A 254 10.81 6.36 -6.66
N ALA A 255 9.72 5.72 -7.09
CA ALA A 255 9.78 4.33 -7.49
C ALA A 255 10.56 4.20 -8.80
N ILE A 256 11.10 3.01 -9.07
CA ILE A 256 11.67 2.64 -10.35
C ILE A 256 10.64 2.96 -11.45
N MET A 257 11.06 3.67 -12.48
CA MET A 257 10.21 4.07 -13.59
C MET A 257 10.22 3.01 -14.69
N PHE A 258 9.21 3.05 -15.56
CA PHE A 258 9.28 2.31 -16.81
C PHE A 258 10.45 2.80 -17.66
N ASN A 259 11.11 1.86 -18.32
CA ASN A 259 12.31 2.05 -19.13
C ASN A 259 13.62 2.28 -18.36
N ASP A 260 13.57 2.34 -17.02
CA ASP A 260 14.79 2.28 -16.22
C ASP A 260 15.50 0.95 -16.47
N ILE A 261 16.82 1.00 -16.65
CA ILE A 261 17.64 -0.21 -16.83
C ILE A 261 18.10 -0.66 -15.45
N LEU A 262 17.73 -1.89 -15.08
CA LEU A 262 18.12 -2.50 -13.82
C LEU A 262 19.24 -3.51 -14.06
N THR A 263 20.31 -3.40 -13.27
CA THR A 263 21.33 -4.44 -13.16
C THR A 263 20.74 -5.70 -12.52
N GLN A 264 21.37 -6.85 -12.73
CA GLN A 264 20.97 -8.11 -12.10
C GLN A 264 20.83 -7.97 -10.57
N ALA A 265 21.79 -7.33 -9.91
CA ALA A 265 21.75 -7.09 -8.47
C ALA A 265 20.65 -6.11 -8.01
N GLN A 266 20.16 -5.23 -8.89
CA GLN A 266 18.99 -4.39 -8.60
C GLN A 266 17.69 -5.20 -8.73
N CYS A 267 17.58 -6.06 -9.74
CA CYS A 267 16.45 -6.96 -9.88
C CYS A 267 16.34 -7.92 -8.68
N GLU A 268 17.45 -8.53 -8.27
CA GLU A 268 17.51 -9.41 -7.09
C GLU A 268 17.04 -8.69 -5.83
N ARG A 269 17.60 -7.51 -5.55
CA ARG A 269 17.17 -6.71 -4.39
C ARG A 269 15.69 -6.32 -4.43
N LEU A 270 15.16 -5.96 -5.60
CA LEU A 270 13.74 -5.63 -5.73
C LEU A 270 12.84 -6.83 -5.37
N VAL A 271 13.24 -8.02 -5.81
CA VAL A 271 12.51 -9.26 -5.53
C VAL A 271 12.59 -9.64 -4.06
N ASP A 272 13.77 -9.49 -3.44
CA ASP A 272 13.95 -9.68 -2.00
C ASP A 272 13.10 -8.68 -1.18
N ASP A 273 13.15 -7.40 -1.56
CA ASP A 273 12.44 -6.33 -0.85
C ASP A 273 10.92 -6.53 -0.95
N VAL A 274 10.38 -6.83 -2.15
CA VAL A 274 8.95 -7.09 -2.30
C VAL A 274 8.55 -8.36 -1.55
N ALA A 275 9.40 -9.38 -1.50
CA ALA A 275 9.16 -10.59 -0.73
C ALA A 275 9.10 -10.38 0.79
N GLU A 276 9.48 -9.20 1.31
CA GLU A 276 9.32 -8.85 2.73
C GLU A 276 8.08 -8.00 3.03
N THR A 277 7.42 -7.46 2.01
CA THR A 277 6.19 -6.67 2.15
C THR A 277 5.00 -7.49 2.64
N ALA A 278 4.08 -6.88 3.38
CA ALA A 278 2.81 -7.47 3.78
C ALA A 278 1.95 -7.92 2.59
N PHE A 279 1.98 -7.15 1.49
CA PHE A 279 1.14 -7.39 0.32
C PHE A 279 1.99 -7.57 -0.95
N PRO A 280 2.82 -8.61 -1.04
CA PRO A 280 3.83 -8.74 -2.09
C PRO A 280 3.23 -8.94 -3.48
N PHE A 281 2.02 -9.50 -3.57
CA PHE A 281 1.36 -9.80 -4.83
C PHE A 281 0.50 -8.65 -5.35
N GLN A 282 0.30 -7.59 -4.58
CA GLN A 282 -0.58 -6.48 -4.94
C GLN A 282 0.20 -5.16 -5.05
N CYS A 283 -0.04 -4.39 -6.11
CA CYS A 283 0.47 -3.02 -6.19
C CYS A 283 -0.18 -2.13 -5.12
N ALA A 284 0.35 -0.94 -4.84
CA ALA A 284 -0.19 -0.02 -3.83
C ALA A 284 -1.68 0.33 -4.04
N HIS A 285 -2.16 0.20 -5.27
CA HIS A 285 -3.54 0.48 -5.69
C HIS A 285 -4.47 -0.76 -5.64
N GLY A 286 -3.96 -1.93 -5.24
CA GLY A 286 -4.76 -3.15 -5.03
C GLY A 286 -4.93 -4.07 -6.25
N ARG A 287 -4.19 -3.85 -7.34
CA ARG A 287 -4.16 -4.76 -8.51
C ARG A 287 -3.03 -5.79 -8.37
N PRO A 288 -3.10 -6.97 -8.99
CA PRO A 288 -1.96 -7.87 -9.09
C PRO A 288 -0.72 -7.15 -9.62
N SER A 289 0.43 -7.35 -8.98
CA SER A 289 1.72 -6.77 -9.38
C SER A 289 2.67 -7.79 -10.00
N MET A 290 2.25 -9.05 -10.04
CA MET A 290 3.02 -10.18 -10.52
C MET A 290 2.08 -11.12 -11.27
N LEU A 291 2.59 -11.73 -12.35
CA LEU A 291 1.84 -12.64 -13.20
C LEU A 291 2.65 -13.92 -13.40
N PRO A 292 2.17 -15.08 -12.93
CA PRO A 292 2.76 -16.35 -13.34
C PRO A 292 2.49 -16.56 -14.83
N LEU A 293 3.54 -16.84 -15.61
CA LEU A 293 3.43 -17.05 -17.05
C LEU A 293 3.20 -18.51 -17.40
N VAL A 294 4.00 -19.41 -16.81
CA VAL A 294 3.98 -20.83 -17.13
C VAL A 294 4.61 -21.68 -16.02
N GLN A 295 4.09 -22.88 -15.79
CA GLN A 295 4.73 -23.89 -14.96
C GLN A 295 5.80 -24.64 -15.76
N ILE A 296 7.03 -24.67 -15.26
CA ILE A 296 8.18 -25.25 -15.93
C ILE A 296 8.41 -26.68 -15.43
N PRO A 297 8.48 -27.70 -16.32
CA PRO A 297 8.90 -29.07 -16.02
C PRO A 297 10.21 -29.16 -15.24
N SER A 298 10.29 -30.04 -14.26
CA SER A 298 11.53 -30.36 -13.55
C SER A 298 12.32 -31.11 -14.59
N ARG A 299 13.54 -30.65 -14.91
CA ARG A 299 14.41 -31.37 -15.83
C ARG A 299 14.65 -32.80 -15.30
N SER A 300 13.87 -33.74 -15.79
CA SER A 300 14.23 -35.15 -15.83
C SER A 300 14.99 -35.35 -17.14
N GLN A 301 16.32 -35.29 -17.05
CA GLN A 301 17.34 -35.51 -18.10
C GLN A 301 17.85 -34.26 -18.87
N PRO A 302 19.17 -34.20 -19.14
CA PRO A 302 19.74 -33.23 -20.07
C PRO A 302 19.27 -33.58 -21.48
N VAL A 303 18.38 -32.78 -22.04
CA VAL A 303 18.11 -32.78 -23.48
C VAL A 303 19.39 -32.29 -24.14
N HIS A 304 20.07 -33.16 -24.90
CA HIS A 304 21.08 -32.72 -25.85
C HIS A 304 20.44 -31.67 -26.76
N PRO A 305 21.06 -30.51 -26.99
CA PRO A 305 20.47 -29.49 -27.84
C PRO A 305 20.52 -29.98 -29.28
N ASP A 306 19.50 -30.72 -29.72
CA ASP A 306 19.20 -30.78 -31.14
C ASP A 306 18.87 -29.34 -31.53
N GLY A 307 19.71 -28.79 -32.40
CA GLY A 307 19.67 -27.38 -32.77
C GLY A 307 18.26 -26.98 -33.19
N VAL A 308 17.80 -25.84 -32.67
CA VAL A 308 16.51 -25.26 -33.09
C VAL A 308 16.59 -24.98 -34.59
N HIS A 309 15.84 -25.74 -35.38
CA HIS A 309 15.76 -25.57 -36.82
C HIS A 309 14.86 -24.38 -37.14
N TRP A 310 15.42 -23.17 -37.12
CA TRP A 310 14.68 -21.92 -37.41
C TRP A 310 13.97 -21.90 -38.76
N GLN A 311 14.40 -22.73 -39.72
CA GLN A 311 13.80 -22.84 -41.06
C GLN A 311 12.46 -23.57 -41.11
N SER A 312 12.06 -24.29 -40.05
CA SER A 312 10.76 -24.97 -39.99
C SER A 312 9.65 -24.12 -39.34
N LEU A 313 9.94 -22.87 -38.98
CA LEU A 313 9.01 -21.92 -38.35
C LEU A 313 8.65 -20.73 -39.26
N LEU A 314 9.12 -20.73 -40.52
CA LEU A 314 8.76 -19.80 -41.58
C LEU A 314 7.96 -20.54 -42.65
#